data_AF-A0A4P6YTW9-F1
#
_entry.id   AF-A0A4P6YTW9-F1
#
_cell.length_a   1.000
_cell.length_b   1.000
_cell.length_c   1.000
_cell.angle_alpha   90.00
_cell.angle_beta   90.00
_cell.angle_gamma   90.00
#
_symmetry.space_group_name_H-M   'P 1'
#
loop_
_entity.id
_entity.type
_entity.pdbx_description
1 polymer ?
#
loop_
_entity_poly.entity_id
_entity_poly.type
_entity_poly.pdbx_seq_one_letter_code
_entity_poly.pdbx_strand_id
1 'polypeptide(L)'
;MYELYVLAELLDAPRSAYKMRFVLERILGAHRKVSFGVLYPLLDKMEAQGLIETTENLDARGKNLKQITAKGRERFDELMREPIKPSAHMDDMCLFKFGGIQYVSEKLAHVVIEAYRAEKNDEIKQYLEATVELIEKHGDASFVPVATQMYRHHIMSAEADLKWIDEFEVMYEAMPDKAKGVNEDADYVAYQGEDA
;
A
#
# COMPACT_ATOMS: atom_id res chain seq x y z
N MET A 1 -4.40 -8.68 5.36
CA MET A 1 -4.47 -7.37 4.68
C MET A 1 -3.32 -6.47 5.10
N TYR A 2 -3.21 -6.07 6.38
CA TYR A 2 -2.19 -5.11 6.83
C TYR A 2 -0.78 -5.70 7.08
N GLU A 3 -0.54 -6.96 6.72
CA GLU A 3 0.75 -7.63 6.94
C GLU A 3 1.88 -6.93 6.18
N LEU A 4 1.67 -6.62 4.89
CA LEU A 4 2.64 -5.88 4.07
C LEU A 4 2.95 -4.51 4.66
N TYR A 5 1.91 -3.79 5.09
CA TYR A 5 2.07 -2.50 5.76
C TYR A 5 2.93 -2.59 7.02
N VAL A 6 2.65 -3.55 7.90
CA VAL A 6 3.43 -3.73 9.14
C VAL A 6 4.89 -4.04 8.82
N LEU A 7 5.15 -4.93 7.86
CA LEU A 7 6.53 -5.25 7.48
C LEU A 7 7.25 -4.02 6.88
N ALA A 8 6.58 -3.27 5.99
CA ALA A 8 7.14 -2.05 5.41
C ALA A 8 7.49 -0.99 6.47
N GLU A 9 6.62 -0.76 7.45
CA GLU A 9 6.88 0.18 8.55
C GLU A 9 8.07 -0.24 9.41
N LEU A 10 8.24 -1.55 9.63
CA LEU A 10 9.30 -2.09 10.48
C LEU A 10 10.64 -2.25 9.75
N LEU A 11 10.66 -2.12 8.42
CA LEU A 11 11.91 -1.99 7.65
C LEU A 11 12.57 -0.62 7.89
N ASP A 12 11.78 0.44 8.10
CA ASP A 12 12.29 1.78 8.41
C ASP A 12 12.93 1.83 9.80
N ALA A 13 12.19 1.40 10.82
CA ALA A 13 12.63 1.42 12.21
C ALA A 13 11.74 0.53 13.11
N PRO A 14 12.24 0.09 14.28
CA PRO A 14 11.38 -0.50 15.30
C PRO A 14 10.25 0.46 15.71
N ARG A 15 9.01 -0.04 15.77
CA ARG A 15 7.82 0.79 16.09
C ARG A 15 6.89 0.13 17.10
N SER A 16 6.20 0.94 17.90
CA SER A 16 5.12 0.47 18.75
C SER A 16 3.83 0.27 17.95
N ALA A 17 2.96 -0.64 18.42
CA ALA A 17 1.64 -0.87 17.81
C ALA A 17 0.78 0.40 17.72
N TYR A 18 0.97 1.34 18.66
CA TYR A 18 0.28 2.63 18.68
C TYR A 18 0.72 3.51 17.50
N LYS A 19 2.04 3.62 17.25
CA LYS A 19 2.55 4.40 16.12
C LYS A 19 2.14 3.76 14.79
N MET A 20 2.28 2.45 14.65
CA MET A 20 1.85 1.74 13.44
C MET A 20 0.36 1.94 13.16
N ARG A 21 -0.51 1.88 14.18
CA ARG A 21 -1.94 2.18 13.98
C ARG A 21 -2.17 3.62 13.51
N PHE A 22 -1.50 4.58 14.17
CA PHE A 22 -1.67 6.01 13.89
C PHE A 22 -1.29 6.39 12.46
N VAL A 23 -0.24 5.76 11.91
CA VAL A 23 0.19 5.94 10.53
C VAL A 23 -0.78 5.23 9.56
N LEU A 24 -1.21 4.00 9.89
CA LEU A 24 -2.13 3.23 9.06
C LEU A 24 -3.46 3.95 8.82
N GLU A 25 -4.05 4.53 9.88
CA GLU A 25 -5.30 5.29 9.78
C GLU A 25 -5.17 6.53 8.87
N ARG A 26 -3.95 7.09 8.72
CA ARG A 26 -3.70 8.22 7.83
C ARG A 26 -3.54 7.79 6.38
N ILE A 27 -2.83 6.69 6.15
CA ILE A 27 -2.67 6.11 4.81
C ILE A 27 -4.03 5.69 4.23
N LEU A 28 -4.88 5.07 5.05
CA LEU A 28 -6.22 4.64 4.63
C LEU A 28 -7.23 5.80 4.47
N GLY A 29 -6.86 7.01 4.88
CA GLY A 29 -7.72 8.19 4.79
C GLY A 29 -8.68 8.41 5.96
N ALA A 30 -9.23 9.61 6.03
CA ALA A 30 -9.94 10.16 7.20
C ALA A 30 -11.16 9.36 7.69
N HIS A 31 -11.73 8.52 6.84
CA HIS A 31 -12.95 7.76 7.14
C HIS A 31 -12.67 6.32 7.61
N ARG A 32 -11.41 5.87 7.59
CA ARG A 32 -11.03 4.48 7.90
C ARG A 32 -10.36 4.38 9.25
N LYS A 33 -11.15 4.01 10.27
CA LYS A 33 -10.63 3.71 11.62
C LYS A 33 -10.17 2.26 11.70
N VAL A 34 -8.95 2.04 12.19
CA VAL A 34 -8.43 0.69 12.45
C VAL A 34 -8.56 0.42 13.93
N SER A 35 -9.23 -0.67 14.31
CA SER A 35 -9.34 -1.03 15.72
C SER A 35 -8.09 -1.76 16.19
N PHE A 36 -7.75 -1.61 17.47
CA PHE A 36 -6.72 -2.44 18.10
C PHE A 36 -7.08 -3.93 18.07
N GLY A 37 -8.37 -4.28 18.03
CA GLY A 37 -8.85 -5.65 17.84
C GLY A 37 -8.57 -6.24 16.46
N VAL A 38 -8.10 -5.45 15.49
CA VAL A 38 -7.58 -5.94 14.22
C VAL A 38 -6.06 -5.97 14.22
N LEU A 39 -5.42 -4.92 14.76
CA LEU A 39 -3.97 -4.80 14.70
C LEU A 39 -3.24 -5.76 15.64
N TYR A 40 -3.65 -5.89 16.90
CA TYR A 40 -2.92 -6.78 17.84
C TYR A 40 -2.99 -8.24 17.45
N PRO A 41 -4.15 -8.83 17.08
CA PRO A 41 -4.18 -10.21 16.61
C PRO A 41 -3.30 -10.47 15.38
N LEU A 42 -3.12 -9.46 14.51
CA LEU A 42 -2.18 -9.55 13.39
C LEU A 42 -0.73 -9.57 13.90
N LEU A 43 -0.36 -8.65 14.78
CA LEU A 43 1.00 -8.59 15.35
C LEU A 43 1.35 -9.87 16.11
N ASP A 44 0.43 -10.38 16.92
CA ASP A 44 0.62 -11.64 17.68
C ASP A 44 0.83 -12.82 16.73
N LYS A 45 0.06 -12.88 15.64
CA LYS A 45 0.23 -13.91 14.60
C LYS A 45 1.58 -13.78 13.90
N MET A 46 2.01 -12.57 13.55
CA MET A 46 3.29 -12.33 12.88
C MET A 46 4.47 -12.67 13.79
N GLU A 47 4.37 -12.38 15.10
CA GLU A 47 5.37 -12.75 16.10
C GLU A 47 5.43 -14.27 16.29
N ALA A 48 4.27 -14.95 16.40
CA ALA A 48 4.21 -16.42 16.46
C ALA A 48 4.79 -17.10 15.20
N GLN A 49 4.69 -16.44 14.03
CA GLN A 49 5.30 -16.89 12.79
C GLN A 49 6.80 -16.56 12.68
N GLY A 50 7.35 -15.80 13.63
CA GLY A 50 8.74 -15.35 13.63
C GLY A 50 9.05 -14.30 12.56
N LEU A 51 8.05 -13.56 12.07
CA LEU A 51 8.22 -12.47 11.10
C LEU A 51 8.65 -11.17 11.75
N ILE A 52 8.22 -10.96 13.00
CA ILE A 52 8.56 -9.80 13.83
C ILE A 52 8.89 -10.30 15.24
N GLU A 53 9.55 -9.47 16.02
CA GLU A 53 9.84 -9.75 17.44
C GLU A 53 9.74 -8.48 18.28
N THR A 54 9.57 -8.65 19.58
CA THR A 54 9.60 -7.54 20.55
C THR A 54 11.04 -7.20 20.90
N THR A 55 11.41 -5.92 20.76
CA THR A 55 12.74 -5.47 21.19
C THR A 55 12.83 -5.41 22.71
N GLU A 56 14.04 -5.49 23.27
CA GLU A 56 14.29 -5.22 24.68
C GLU A 56 14.07 -3.74 25.06
N ASN A 57 14.19 -2.84 24.08
CA ASN A 57 13.97 -1.41 24.25
C ASN A 57 12.47 -1.05 24.29
N LEU A 58 12.16 0.01 25.03
CA LEU A 58 10.83 0.62 25.06
C LEU A 58 10.86 1.96 24.32
N ASP A 59 9.70 2.37 23.81
CA ASP A 59 9.53 3.75 23.33
C ASP A 59 9.60 4.76 24.50
N ALA A 60 9.66 6.06 24.17
CA ALA A 60 9.71 7.14 25.17
C ALA A 60 8.51 7.14 26.15
N ARG A 61 7.45 6.38 25.88
CA ARG A 61 6.24 6.24 26.70
C ARG A 61 6.15 4.86 27.37
N GLY A 62 7.24 4.08 27.36
CA GLY A 62 7.33 2.78 28.00
C GLY A 62 6.56 1.67 27.27
N LYS A 63 6.32 1.80 25.96
CA LYS A 63 5.65 0.76 25.16
C LYS A 63 6.65 -0.13 24.45
N ASN A 64 6.30 -1.41 24.35
CA ASN A 64 7.07 -2.38 23.59
C ASN A 64 7.17 -1.97 22.11
N LEU A 65 8.40 -1.96 21.60
CA LEU A 65 8.66 -1.81 20.18
C LEU A 65 8.70 -3.19 19.54
N LYS A 66 8.18 -3.28 18.31
CA LYS A 66 8.34 -4.42 17.44
C LYS A 66 9.44 -4.11 16.43
N GLN A 67 10.19 -5.13 16.01
CA GLN A 67 11.15 -5.05 14.92
C GLN A 67 10.97 -6.22 13.95
N ILE A 68 11.38 -6.03 12.70
CA ILE A 68 11.31 -7.06 11.66
C ILE A 68 12.47 -8.06 11.82
N THR A 69 12.20 -9.35 11.62
CA THR A 69 13.23 -10.40 11.60
C THR A 69 13.74 -10.65 10.17
N ALA A 70 14.80 -11.45 10.00
CA ALA A 70 15.24 -11.89 8.68
C ALA A 70 14.12 -12.58 7.87
N LYS A 71 13.35 -13.47 8.53
CA LYS A 71 12.19 -14.13 7.94
C LYS A 71 11.08 -13.13 7.57
N GLY A 72 10.92 -12.07 8.35
CA GLY A 72 10.01 -10.97 8.03
C GLY A 72 10.40 -10.23 6.75
N ARG A 73 11.71 -10.01 6.53
CA ARG A 73 12.23 -9.39 5.29
C ARG A 73 11.97 -10.27 4.07
N GLU A 74 12.21 -11.57 4.17
CA GLU A 74 11.86 -12.53 3.11
C GLU A 74 10.36 -12.48 2.79
N ARG A 75 9.52 -12.47 3.83
CA ARG A 75 8.06 -12.38 3.67
C ARG A 75 7.61 -11.07 3.04
N PHE A 76 8.26 -9.97 3.35
CA PHE A 76 8.01 -8.67 2.72
C PHE A 76 8.28 -8.75 1.21
N ASP A 77 9.43 -9.30 0.82
CA ASP A 77 9.80 -9.46 -0.60
C ASP A 77 8.82 -10.36 -1.35
N GLU A 78 8.35 -11.44 -0.73
CA GLU A 78 7.30 -12.29 -1.29
C GLU A 78 6.02 -11.49 -1.56
N LEU A 79 5.52 -10.77 -0.56
CA LEU A 79 4.31 -9.95 -0.65
C LEU A 79 4.43 -8.82 -1.69
N MET A 80 5.62 -8.26 -1.86
CA MET A 80 5.88 -7.26 -2.90
C MET A 80 5.82 -7.86 -4.30
N ARG A 81 6.27 -9.11 -4.48
CA ARG A 81 6.20 -9.86 -5.75
C ARG A 81 4.83 -10.44 -6.08
N GLU A 82 3.95 -10.60 -5.08
CA GLU A 82 2.59 -11.06 -5.32
C GLU A 82 1.86 -10.11 -6.31
N PRO A 83 1.25 -10.64 -7.39
CA PRO A 83 0.52 -9.82 -8.36
C PRO A 83 -0.61 -9.02 -7.71
N ILE A 84 -0.85 -7.81 -8.21
CA ILE A 84 -2.07 -7.07 -7.90
C ILE A 84 -3.25 -7.86 -8.47
N LYS A 85 -4.25 -8.16 -7.63
CA LYS A 85 -5.44 -8.91 -8.00
C LYS A 85 -6.70 -8.07 -7.72
N PRO A 86 -7.68 -8.06 -8.63
CA PRO A 86 -8.96 -7.41 -8.39
C PRO A 86 -9.61 -7.96 -7.11
N SER A 87 -9.89 -7.06 -6.16
CA SER A 87 -10.57 -7.39 -4.92
C SER A 87 -11.11 -6.12 -4.25
N ALA A 88 -12.02 -6.28 -3.28
CA ALA A 88 -12.56 -5.16 -2.49
C ALA A 88 -11.51 -4.38 -1.68
N HIS A 89 -10.26 -4.85 -1.62
CA HIS A 89 -9.16 -4.25 -0.87
C HIS A 89 -7.93 -4.00 -1.74
N MET A 90 -8.11 -4.01 -3.06
CA MET A 90 -7.03 -3.84 -4.01
C MET A 90 -6.33 -2.49 -3.83
N ASP A 91 -7.09 -1.39 -3.79
CA ASP A 91 -6.50 -0.04 -3.66
C ASP A 91 -5.68 0.08 -2.36
N ASP A 92 -6.18 -0.48 -1.25
CA ASP A 92 -5.44 -0.52 0.02
C ASP A 92 -4.13 -1.28 -0.10
N MET A 93 -4.16 -2.44 -0.77
CA MET A 93 -2.97 -3.25 -1.02
C MET A 93 -1.95 -2.50 -1.89
N CYS A 94 -2.41 -1.79 -2.93
CA CYS A 94 -1.56 -0.96 -3.77
C CYS A 94 -0.91 0.16 -2.95
N LEU A 95 -1.66 0.86 -2.10
CA LEU A 95 -1.10 1.88 -1.20
C LEU A 95 0.00 1.29 -0.29
N PHE A 96 -0.18 0.07 0.23
CA PHE A 96 0.86 -0.59 1.03
C PHE A 96 2.07 -0.99 0.22
N LYS A 97 1.89 -1.47 -1.02
CA LYS A 97 3.01 -1.73 -1.95
C LYS A 97 3.78 -0.44 -2.26
N PHE A 98 3.09 0.67 -2.48
CA PHE A 98 3.73 1.97 -2.72
C PHE A 98 4.48 2.50 -1.48
N GLY A 99 3.94 2.30 -0.27
CA GLY A 99 4.67 2.61 0.96
C GLY A 99 5.94 1.76 1.14
N GLY A 100 5.93 0.54 0.61
CA GLY A 100 7.06 -0.40 0.61
C GLY A 100 8.04 -0.26 -0.56
N ILE A 101 7.75 0.58 -1.56
CA ILE A 101 8.47 0.50 -2.84
C ILE A 101 9.96 0.88 -2.75
N GLN A 102 10.31 1.70 -1.78
CA GLN A 102 11.69 2.14 -1.53
C GLN A 102 12.57 1.02 -0.97
N TYR A 103 11.99 -0.09 -0.51
CA TYR A 103 12.71 -1.21 0.10
C TYR A 103 12.96 -2.37 -0.88
N VAL A 104 12.59 -2.23 -2.15
CA VAL A 104 12.75 -3.28 -3.16
C VAL A 104 13.66 -2.83 -4.29
N SER A 105 14.21 -3.79 -5.04
CA SER A 105 14.99 -3.49 -6.25
C SER A 105 14.20 -2.63 -7.23
N GLU A 106 14.88 -1.71 -7.92
CA GLU A 106 14.32 -0.84 -8.97
C GLU A 106 13.49 -1.63 -10.00
N LYS A 107 13.98 -2.80 -10.43
CA LYS A 107 13.23 -3.68 -11.34
C LYS A 107 11.87 -4.10 -10.79
N LEU A 108 11.79 -4.44 -9.51
CA LEU A 108 10.52 -4.81 -8.87
C LEU A 108 9.62 -3.59 -8.66
N ALA A 109 10.19 -2.43 -8.32
CA ALA A 109 9.44 -1.18 -8.22
C ALA A 109 8.72 -0.83 -9.53
N HIS A 110 9.43 -0.84 -10.67
CA HIS A 110 8.79 -0.61 -11.96
C HIS A 110 7.72 -1.65 -12.30
N VAL A 111 7.92 -2.93 -11.96
CA VAL A 111 6.88 -3.96 -12.14
C VAL A 111 5.61 -3.63 -11.34
N VAL A 112 5.74 -3.14 -10.11
CA VAL A 112 4.59 -2.74 -9.28
C VAL A 112 3.88 -1.50 -9.85
N ILE A 113 4.65 -0.48 -10.25
CA ILE A 113 4.13 0.75 -10.87
C ILE A 113 3.34 0.41 -12.14
N GLU A 114 3.94 -0.36 -13.05
CA GLU A 114 3.31 -0.74 -14.32
C GLU A 114 2.10 -1.66 -14.11
N ALA A 115 2.13 -2.54 -13.12
CA ALA A 115 0.96 -3.37 -12.79
C ALA A 115 -0.23 -2.52 -12.31
N TYR A 116 0.00 -1.49 -11.50
CA TYR A 116 -1.05 -0.57 -11.07
C TYR A 116 -1.59 0.29 -12.24
N ARG A 117 -0.68 0.79 -13.08
CA ARG A 117 -1.01 1.52 -14.32
C ARG A 117 -1.88 0.67 -15.25
N ALA A 118 -1.52 -0.59 -15.44
CA ALA A 118 -2.28 -1.54 -16.27
C ALA A 118 -3.69 -1.78 -15.70
N GLU A 119 -3.80 -2.00 -14.38
CA GLU A 119 -5.09 -2.20 -13.71
C GLU A 119 -6.01 -1.00 -13.88
N LYS A 120 -5.52 0.23 -13.70
CA LYS A 120 -6.36 1.44 -13.84
C LYS A 120 -6.79 1.70 -15.27
N ASN A 121 -5.94 1.38 -16.26
CA ASN A 121 -6.34 1.42 -17.66
C ASN A 121 -7.41 0.37 -17.99
N ASP A 122 -7.32 -0.83 -17.41
CA ASP A 122 -8.33 -1.86 -17.60
C ASP A 122 -9.66 -1.45 -16.92
N GLU A 123 -9.61 -0.86 -15.73
CA GLU A 123 -10.79 -0.28 -15.05
C GLU A 123 -11.51 0.74 -15.94
N ILE A 124 -10.77 1.70 -16.52
CA ILE A 124 -11.34 2.69 -17.45
C ILE A 124 -12.00 2.00 -18.65
N LYS A 125 -11.30 1.04 -19.25
CA LYS A 125 -11.82 0.30 -20.41
C LYS A 125 -13.11 -0.45 -20.07
N GLN A 126 -13.15 -1.15 -18.94
CA GLN A 126 -14.32 -1.89 -18.49
C GLN A 126 -15.54 -0.97 -18.30
N TYR A 127 -15.36 0.21 -17.69
CA TYR A 127 -16.46 1.15 -17.50
C TYR A 127 -16.91 1.86 -18.80
N LEU A 128 -16.00 2.07 -19.76
CA LEU A 128 -16.36 2.56 -21.09
C LEU A 128 -17.21 1.52 -21.84
N GLU A 129 -16.78 0.25 -21.85
CA GLU A 129 -17.53 -0.85 -22.46
C GLU A 129 -18.90 -1.04 -21.80
N ALA A 130 -18.95 -1.02 -20.45
CA ALA A 130 -20.20 -1.11 -19.70
C ALA A 130 -21.15 0.06 -19.96
N THR A 131 -20.62 1.26 -20.23
CA THR A 131 -21.42 2.44 -20.60
C THR A 131 -22.10 2.23 -21.96
N VAL A 132 -21.35 1.74 -22.96
CA VAL A 132 -21.90 1.44 -24.29
C VAL A 132 -22.97 0.36 -24.19
N GLU A 133 -22.68 -0.75 -23.52
CA GLU A 133 -23.61 -1.86 -23.35
C GLU A 133 -24.91 -1.43 -22.65
N LEU A 134 -24.80 -0.60 -21.61
CA LEU A 134 -25.95 -0.07 -20.88
C LEU A 134 -26.87 0.76 -21.79
N ILE A 135 -26.29 1.65 -22.61
CA ILE A 135 -27.04 2.50 -23.54
C ILE A 135 -27.68 1.66 -24.64
N GLU A 136 -26.97 0.67 -25.19
CA GLU A 136 -27.50 -0.20 -26.24
C GLU A 136 -28.69 -1.04 -25.76
N LYS A 137 -28.61 -1.59 -24.54
CA LYS A 137 -29.65 -2.48 -24.00
C LYS A 137 -30.82 -1.75 -23.35
N HIS A 138 -30.56 -0.57 -22.79
CA HIS A 138 -31.51 0.10 -21.90
C HIS A 138 -31.63 1.61 -22.15
N GLY A 139 -31.21 2.14 -23.31
CA GLY A 139 -31.08 3.58 -23.57
C GLY A 139 -32.30 4.45 -23.23
N ASP A 140 -33.53 3.94 -23.39
CA ASP A 140 -34.76 4.65 -23.06
C ASP A 140 -35.15 4.61 -21.57
N ALA A 141 -34.45 3.79 -20.77
CA ALA A 141 -34.76 3.62 -19.36
C ALA A 141 -34.31 4.86 -18.56
N SER A 142 -35.20 5.36 -17.70
CA SER A 142 -35.00 6.59 -16.93
C SER A 142 -33.79 6.58 -16.00
N PHE A 143 -33.24 5.40 -15.66
CA PHE A 143 -32.07 5.27 -14.79
C PHE A 143 -30.73 5.44 -15.54
N VAL A 144 -30.70 5.31 -16.88
CA VAL A 144 -29.45 5.33 -17.67
C VAL A 144 -28.64 6.62 -17.48
N PRO A 145 -29.23 7.83 -17.48
CA PRO A 145 -28.46 9.05 -17.26
C PRO A 145 -27.73 9.06 -15.90
N VAL A 146 -28.36 8.55 -14.84
CA VAL A 146 -27.74 8.50 -13.50
C VAL A 146 -26.68 7.42 -13.42
N ALA A 147 -26.96 6.22 -13.94
CA ALA A 147 -26.01 5.11 -13.94
C ALA A 147 -24.73 5.44 -14.73
N THR A 148 -24.85 6.08 -15.89
CA THR A 148 -23.70 6.53 -16.69
C THR A 148 -22.87 7.60 -15.97
N GLN A 149 -23.46 8.45 -15.13
CA GLN A 149 -22.68 9.35 -14.27
C GLN A 149 -21.90 8.59 -13.18
N MET A 150 -22.43 7.48 -12.65
CA MET A 150 -21.68 6.64 -11.70
C MET A 150 -20.48 5.97 -12.39
N TYR A 151 -20.65 5.45 -13.60
CA TYR A 151 -19.53 4.90 -14.38
C TYR A 151 -18.49 5.97 -14.73
N ARG A 152 -18.95 7.17 -15.11
CA ARG A 152 -18.06 8.32 -15.34
C ARG A 152 -17.26 8.68 -14.08
N HIS A 153 -17.86 8.63 -12.89
CA HIS A 153 -17.13 8.88 -11.65
C HIS A 153 -15.99 7.87 -11.46
N HIS A 154 -16.23 6.57 -11.72
CA HIS A 154 -15.17 5.55 -11.66
C HIS A 154 -14.04 5.84 -12.66
N ILE A 155 -14.38 6.17 -13.91
CA ILE A 155 -13.39 6.54 -14.93
C ILE A 155 -12.55 7.74 -14.46
N MET A 156 -13.20 8.80 -13.96
CA MET A 156 -12.50 10.00 -13.49
C MET A 156 -11.58 9.71 -12.28
N SER A 157 -11.98 8.81 -11.38
CA SER A 157 -11.13 8.37 -10.27
C SER A 157 -9.90 7.61 -10.77
N ALA A 158 -10.09 6.67 -11.71
CA ALA A 158 -8.99 5.92 -12.31
C ALA A 158 -8.03 6.82 -13.12
N GLU A 159 -8.55 7.84 -13.83
CA GLU A 159 -7.73 8.86 -14.50
C GLU A 159 -6.91 9.68 -13.51
N ALA A 160 -7.48 10.02 -12.34
CA ALA A 160 -6.75 10.70 -11.28
C ALA A 160 -5.65 9.82 -10.68
N ASP A 161 -5.93 8.52 -10.47
CA ASP A 161 -4.95 7.53 -10.02
C ASP A 161 -3.80 7.37 -11.04
N LEU A 162 -4.11 7.36 -12.35
CA LEU A 162 -3.10 7.32 -13.42
C LEU A 162 -2.21 8.57 -13.43
N LYS A 163 -2.81 9.74 -13.22
CA LYS A 163 -2.02 10.98 -13.08
C LYS A 163 -1.12 10.92 -11.84
N TRP A 164 -1.66 10.44 -10.72
CA TRP A 164 -0.89 10.31 -9.49
C TRP A 164 0.28 9.34 -9.64
N ILE A 165 0.08 8.19 -10.31
CA ILE A 165 1.17 7.22 -10.48
C ILE A 165 2.28 7.76 -11.39
N ASP A 166 1.96 8.57 -12.40
CA ASP A 166 2.95 9.27 -13.21
C ASP A 166 3.81 10.23 -12.36
N GLU A 167 3.16 11.03 -11.50
CA GLU A 167 3.86 11.95 -10.59
C GLU A 167 4.70 11.18 -9.55
N PHE A 168 4.18 10.05 -9.07
CA PHE A 168 4.87 9.17 -8.12
C PHE A 168 6.09 8.51 -8.74
N GLU A 169 6.02 8.02 -9.98
CA GLU A 169 7.13 7.40 -10.69
C GLU A 169 8.28 8.41 -10.89
N VAL A 170 7.97 9.65 -11.31
CA VAL A 170 8.97 10.73 -11.42
C VAL A 170 9.65 11.00 -10.08
N MET A 171 8.86 11.06 -8.99
CA MET A 171 9.37 11.26 -7.64
C MET A 171 10.26 10.08 -7.19
N TYR A 172 9.84 8.84 -7.46
CA TYR A 172 10.61 7.63 -7.17
C TYR A 172 11.94 7.61 -7.93
N GLU A 173 11.92 7.89 -9.24
CA GLU A 173 13.12 7.94 -10.08
C GLU A 173 14.13 8.99 -9.60
N ALA A 174 13.65 10.12 -9.09
CA ALA A 174 14.47 11.19 -8.53
C ALA A 174 15.03 10.88 -7.12
N MET A 175 14.58 9.81 -6.45
CA MET A 175 15.15 9.41 -5.16
C MET A 175 16.62 8.99 -5.31
N PRO A 176 17.50 9.31 -4.35
CA PRO A 176 18.89 8.87 -4.37
C PRO A 176 18.98 7.34 -4.27
N ASP A 177 19.99 6.72 -4.90
CA ASP A 177 20.14 5.24 -4.94
C ASP A 177 20.13 4.59 -3.55
N LYS A 178 20.68 5.27 -2.54
CA LYS A 178 20.67 4.83 -1.14
C LYS A 178 19.26 4.74 -0.53
N ALA A 179 18.30 5.48 -1.08
CA ALA A 179 16.90 5.46 -0.68
C ALA A 179 16.04 4.48 -1.50
N LYS A 180 16.54 3.93 -2.61
CA LYS A 180 15.84 2.93 -3.45
C LYS A 180 16.11 1.48 -3.04
N GLY A 181 16.53 1.23 -1.80
CA GLY A 181 16.78 -0.12 -1.32
C GLY A 181 17.95 -0.82 -2.02
N VAL A 182 18.82 -0.09 -2.72
CA VAL A 182 20.05 -0.62 -3.30
C VAL A 182 21.09 -0.74 -2.19
N ASN A 183 20.90 -1.73 -1.31
CA ASN A 183 21.96 -2.21 -0.46
C ASN A 183 21.63 -3.63 -0.02
N GLU A 184 22.32 -4.59 -0.64
CA GLU A 184 22.35 -5.98 -0.19
C GLU A 184 22.98 -6.11 1.22
N ASP A 185 23.59 -5.03 1.76
CA ASP A 185 24.35 -5.03 3.03
C ASP A 185 24.13 -3.80 3.94
N ALA A 186 23.13 -2.93 3.72
CA ALA A 186 22.94 -1.78 4.61
C ALA A 186 22.03 -2.11 5.78
N ASP A 187 22.65 -2.16 6.96
CA ASP A 187 22.02 -1.71 8.19
C ASP A 187 21.23 -0.43 7.89
N TYR A 188 19.90 -0.56 7.94
CA TYR A 188 18.96 0.53 7.74
C TYR A 188 19.26 1.60 8.80
N VAL A 189 19.95 2.67 8.39
CA VAL A 189 20.12 3.84 9.25
C VAL A 189 18.78 4.54 9.28
N ALA A 190 17.99 4.22 10.31
CA ALA A 190 16.70 4.85 10.58
C ALA A 190 16.82 6.37 10.40
N TYR A 191 15.98 6.94 9.54
CA TYR A 191 15.87 8.38 9.41
C TYR A 191 15.31 8.89 10.75
N GLN A 192 16.17 9.49 11.58
CA GLN A 192 15.72 10.18 12.79
C GLN A 192 15.01 11.46 12.37
N GLY A 193 13.73 11.31 11.99
CA GLY A 193 12.81 12.42 11.85
C GLY A 193 12.61 13.05 13.23
N GLU A 194 13.10 14.28 13.36
CA GLU A 194 12.99 15.11 14.55
C GLU A 194 11.55 15.20 15.07
N ASP A 195 11.44 15.21 16.40
CA ASP A 195 10.22 15.35 17.18
C ASP A 195 9.35 16.56 16.77
N ALA A 196 8.06 16.30 16.56
CA ALA A 196 6.97 17.27 16.73
C ALA A 196 5.67 16.55 17.13
#